data_AF-A0A7J6VVT7-F1
#
_entry.id   AF-A0A7J6VVT7-F1
#
_cell.length_a   1.000
_cell.length_b   1.000
_cell.length_c   1.000
_cell.angle_alpha   90.00
_cell.angle_beta   90.00
_cell.angle_gamma   90.00
#
_symmetry.space_group_name_H-M   'P 1'
#
loop_
_entity.id
_entity.type
_entity.pdbx_description
1 polymer ?
#
loop_
_entity_poly.entity_id
_entity_poly.type
_entity_poly.pdbx_seq_one_letter_code
_entity_poly.pdbx_strand_id
1 'polypeptide(L)'
;MRKWVAWDKVTNPIEYGGLGIRPLKLILKSFRMKATWNILTSSSLWSTFMRNKYTQGKEASTISLTSTASKTWRDCWRCLQEVIDLSTWDYGPGNFSVSHENWRKTGCLAPLFVPIDCDQITLHEVALVNFNLPMFTAELQRCLREEYYQNKSRSTTDTRIWMHSTDGKFTIKSYVKLVQGNQRRQSLFRNIWNSWIPTKVSFFIWKLLKGAVPVDAAITKCHIPIVSKCLCCSHSSEETSLHLFIQSDLAKPVWAHFNDLAGILIPRFYNIGLIIKTWMTVGKKGSMEYLCHSFIPLAILWEIWKVRCSKKYEDTHSQQTNPSEYIIIKVRYWLRRLCQTYTPKRRSKDGFLRMSNLLGIDIKNPPLKPPILIYWLKPPVGYIALNTDGASQEGEAAGGGVMRDQEGAHLSNYFSYYGKGTNNLAEKRAILDAKNLICCDY
;
A
#
# COMPACT_ATOMS: atom_id res chain seq x y z
N MET A 1 -29.48 13.02 7.78
CA MET A 1 -29.32 12.17 6.57
C MET A 1 -28.75 10.81 7.00
N ARG A 2 -29.54 9.72 6.92
CA ARG A 2 -29.07 8.37 7.29
C ARG A 2 -27.97 7.95 6.31
N LYS A 3 -26.80 7.56 6.83
CA LYS A 3 -25.63 7.19 6.02
C LYS A 3 -25.62 5.69 5.78
N TRP A 4 -25.76 5.27 4.52
CA TRP A 4 -25.69 3.86 4.11
C TRP A 4 -24.31 3.22 4.38
N VAL A 5 -23.25 4.04 4.37
CA VAL A 5 -21.89 3.65 4.77
C VAL A 5 -21.31 4.77 5.63
N ALA A 6 -20.72 4.41 6.76
CA ALA A 6 -20.08 5.36 7.66
C ALA A 6 -18.86 6.05 6.99
N TRP A 7 -18.63 7.32 7.31
CA TRP A 7 -17.65 8.16 6.61
C TRP A 7 -16.20 7.68 6.80
N ASP A 8 -15.87 7.21 8.00
CA ASP A 8 -14.61 6.52 8.30
C ASP A 8 -14.33 5.37 7.31
N LYS A 9 -15.33 4.52 7.05
CA LYS A 9 -15.24 3.41 6.09
C LYS A 9 -15.10 3.89 4.64
N VAL A 10 -15.77 5.00 4.28
CA VAL A 10 -15.64 5.63 2.95
C VAL A 10 -14.21 6.14 2.74
N THR A 11 -13.64 6.77 3.76
CA THR A 11 -12.33 7.43 3.65
C THR A 11 -11.13 6.48 3.71
N ASN A 12 -11.37 5.20 3.97
CA ASN A 12 -10.30 4.22 3.91
C ASN A 12 -9.70 4.12 2.49
N PRO A 13 -8.40 3.82 2.37
CA PRO A 13 -7.80 3.46 1.10
C PRO A 13 -8.57 2.35 0.37
N ILE A 14 -8.51 2.37 -0.95
CA ILE A 14 -9.15 1.36 -1.81
C ILE A 14 -8.70 -0.06 -1.43
N GLU A 15 -7.42 -0.23 -1.10
CA GLU A 15 -6.85 -1.52 -0.68
C GLU A 15 -7.41 -2.07 0.64
N TYR A 16 -8.07 -1.24 1.44
CA TYR A 16 -8.77 -1.64 2.68
C TYR A 16 -10.29 -1.54 2.54
N GLY A 17 -10.78 -1.35 1.31
CA GLY A 17 -12.20 -1.35 0.98
C GLY A 17 -12.94 -0.03 1.19
N GLY A 18 -12.23 1.10 1.30
CA GLY A 18 -12.86 2.41 1.14
C GLY A 18 -12.79 2.90 -0.32
N LEU A 19 -13.00 4.20 -0.51
CA LEU A 19 -12.95 4.86 -1.82
C LEU A 19 -11.62 5.56 -2.11
N GLY A 20 -10.67 5.52 -1.17
CA GLY A 20 -9.41 6.25 -1.30
C GLY A 20 -9.53 7.76 -1.09
N ILE A 21 -10.68 8.24 -0.63
CA ILE A 21 -10.90 9.65 -0.27
C ILE A 21 -10.21 9.91 1.06
N ARG A 22 -9.16 10.72 1.07
CA ARG A 22 -8.45 11.04 2.31
C ARG A 22 -9.25 12.08 3.11
N PRO A 23 -9.47 11.89 4.43
CA PRO A 23 -10.13 12.89 5.25
C PRO A 23 -9.34 14.21 5.23
N LEU A 24 -10.03 15.34 4.99
CA LEU A 24 -9.38 16.66 4.94
C LEU A 24 -8.58 16.96 6.22
N LYS A 25 -9.13 16.59 7.39
CA LYS A 25 -8.43 16.73 8.68
C LYS A 25 -7.09 15.99 8.70
N LEU A 26 -7.03 14.78 8.16
CA LEU A 26 -5.80 13.98 8.07
C LEU A 26 -4.79 14.63 7.12
N ILE A 27 -5.26 15.11 5.96
CA ILE A 27 -4.41 15.80 4.98
C ILE A 27 -3.82 17.07 5.60
N LEU A 28 -4.64 17.93 6.22
CA LEU A 28 -4.18 19.16 6.87
C LEU A 28 -3.17 18.86 7.98
N LYS A 29 -3.44 17.86 8.83
CA LYS A 29 -2.48 17.43 9.86
C LYS A 29 -1.17 16.95 9.22
N SER A 30 -1.22 16.17 8.14
CA SER A 30 0.00 15.70 7.46
C SER A 30 0.86 16.82 6.86
N PHE A 31 0.25 17.90 6.37
CA PHE A 31 0.98 19.08 5.92
C PHE A 31 1.61 19.85 7.08
N ARG A 32 0.90 19.97 8.22
CA ARG A 32 1.45 20.56 9.44
C ARG A 32 2.62 19.76 9.99
N MET A 33 2.52 18.43 10.01
CA MET A 33 3.63 17.53 10.35
C MET A 33 4.83 17.76 9.42
N LYS A 34 4.61 17.88 8.10
CA LYS A 34 5.68 18.17 7.13
C LYS A 34 6.33 19.54 7.37
N ALA A 35 5.53 20.57 7.61
CA ALA A 35 6.02 21.91 7.90
C ALA A 35 6.87 21.91 9.17
N THR A 36 6.40 21.24 10.22
CA THR A 36 7.10 21.07 11.50
C THR A 36 8.41 20.30 11.32
N TRP A 37 8.39 19.19 10.58
CA TRP A 37 9.59 18.45 10.20
C TRP A 37 10.63 19.33 9.49
N ASN A 38 10.19 20.15 8.53
CA ASN A 38 11.08 21.05 7.81
C ASN A 38 11.68 22.12 8.74
N ILE A 39 10.91 22.65 9.71
CA ILE A 39 11.45 23.57 10.72
C ILE A 39 12.58 22.90 11.51
N LEU A 40 12.52 21.60 11.77
CA LEU A 40 13.57 20.90 12.52
C LEU A 40 14.78 20.49 11.66
N THR A 41 14.59 20.23 10.37
CA THR A 41 15.60 19.51 9.56
C THR A 41 16.09 20.27 8.33
N SER A 42 15.31 21.22 7.80
CA SER A 42 15.61 21.88 6.54
C SER A 42 16.42 23.16 6.74
N SER A 43 17.38 23.40 5.86
CA SER A 43 18.16 24.65 5.77
C SER A 43 17.48 25.74 4.92
N SER A 44 16.22 25.56 4.51
CA SER A 44 15.53 26.56 3.69
C SER A 44 15.34 27.89 4.42
N LEU A 45 15.28 28.99 3.67
CA LEU A 45 15.10 30.34 4.22
C LEU A 45 13.90 30.42 5.18
N TRP A 46 12.79 29.78 4.81
CA TRP A 46 11.59 29.73 5.65
C TRP A 46 11.84 28.97 6.97
N SER A 47 12.50 27.81 6.92
CA SER A 47 12.78 27.01 8.12
C SER A 47 13.75 27.74 9.05
N THR A 48 14.77 28.39 8.49
CA THR A 48 15.72 29.22 9.23
C THR A 48 15.03 30.42 9.89
N PHE A 49 14.16 31.13 9.16
CA PHE A 49 13.35 32.21 9.72
C PHE A 49 12.46 31.72 10.87
N MET A 50 11.77 30.60 10.70
CA MET A 50 10.89 30.04 11.72
C MET A 50 11.65 29.64 12.98
N ARG A 51 12.83 29.01 12.84
CA ARG A 51 13.72 28.70 13.96
C ARG A 51 14.18 29.96 14.67
N ASN A 52 14.75 30.93 13.94
CA ASN A 52 15.26 32.17 14.54
C ASN A 52 14.16 32.97 15.25
N LYS A 53 12.95 33.00 14.71
CA LYS A 53 11.83 33.74 15.30
C LYS A 53 11.24 33.06 16.54
N TYR A 54 11.05 31.74 16.52
CA TYR A 54 10.24 31.05 17.52
C TYR A 54 10.99 30.02 18.36
N THR A 55 12.04 29.39 17.83
CA THR A 55 12.85 28.43 18.60
C THR A 55 13.99 29.16 19.29
N GLN A 56 14.61 30.16 18.66
CA GLN A 56 15.71 30.96 19.23
C GLN A 56 16.86 30.10 19.81
N GLY A 57 17.13 28.96 19.18
CA GLY A 57 18.13 27.99 19.69
C GLY A 57 17.65 27.13 20.87
N LYS A 58 16.43 27.33 21.38
CA LYS A 58 15.82 26.44 22.36
C LYS A 58 15.39 25.13 21.71
N GLU A 59 15.46 24.07 22.52
CA GLU A 59 15.06 22.73 22.13
C GLU A 59 13.56 22.67 21.81
N ALA A 60 13.21 21.89 20.79
CA ALA A 60 11.87 21.91 20.21
C ALA A 60 10.76 21.60 21.24
N SER A 61 10.97 20.64 22.14
CA SER A 61 9.99 20.25 23.16
C SER A 61 9.81 21.28 24.28
N THR A 62 10.76 22.19 24.50
CA THR A 62 10.73 23.18 25.60
C THR A 62 10.11 24.51 25.19
N ILE A 63 9.78 24.67 23.91
CA ILE A 63 9.22 25.91 23.39
C ILE A 63 7.80 26.10 23.93
N SER A 64 7.60 27.19 24.68
CA SER A 64 6.26 27.63 25.08
C SER A 64 5.62 28.51 24.01
N LEU A 65 4.30 28.40 23.87
CA LEU A 65 3.54 29.18 22.89
C LEU A 65 3.32 30.62 23.39
N THR A 66 3.75 31.60 22.60
CA THR A 66 3.47 33.02 22.91
C THR A 66 2.11 33.47 22.37
N SER A 67 1.48 34.46 22.99
CA SER A 67 0.20 35.04 22.54
C SER A 67 0.30 35.67 21.14
N THR A 68 1.48 36.22 20.81
CA THR A 68 1.80 36.86 19.52
C THR A 68 2.19 35.87 18.42
N ALA A 69 2.24 34.56 18.73
CA ALA A 69 2.58 33.52 17.76
C ALA A 69 1.66 33.56 16.54
N SER A 70 2.24 33.49 15.33
CA SER A 70 1.46 33.38 14.10
C SER A 70 0.62 32.10 14.08
N LYS A 71 -0.51 32.12 13.38
CA LYS A 71 -1.38 30.94 13.21
C LYS A 71 -0.61 29.72 12.70
N THR A 72 0.28 29.93 11.74
CA THR A 72 1.15 28.88 11.18
C THR A 72 2.06 28.27 12.24
N TRP A 73 2.67 29.08 13.10
CA TRP A 73 3.50 28.56 14.19
C TRP A 73 2.67 27.76 15.19
N ARG A 74 1.50 28.27 15.62
CA ARG A 74 0.61 27.53 16.54
C ARG A 74 0.23 26.16 15.98
N ASP A 75 -0.01 26.08 14.67
CA ASP A 75 -0.35 24.83 14.00
C ASP A 75 0.84 23.85 13.92
N CYS A 76 2.07 24.35 13.75
CA CYS A 76 3.28 23.51 13.77
C CYS A 76 3.63 23.07 15.20
N TRP A 77 3.52 23.98 16.16
CA TRP A 77 3.79 23.74 17.57
C TRP A 77 2.93 22.60 18.14
N ARG A 78 1.64 22.54 17.78
CA ARG A 78 0.75 21.42 18.12
C ARG A 78 1.18 20.07 17.58
N CYS A 79 2.01 20.05 16.54
CA CYS A 79 2.55 18.83 15.92
C CYS A 79 3.97 18.52 16.40
N LEU A 80 4.60 19.41 17.16
CA LEU A 80 6.03 19.36 17.45
C LEU A 80 6.41 18.13 18.27
N GLN A 81 5.72 17.89 19.39
CA GLN A 81 5.96 16.71 20.21
C GLN A 81 5.76 15.41 19.43
N GLU A 82 4.67 15.32 18.66
CA GLU A 82 4.40 14.14 17.82
C GLU A 82 5.49 13.92 16.76
N VAL A 83 6.07 14.99 16.19
CA VAL A 83 7.21 14.85 15.28
C VAL A 83 8.44 14.32 16.02
N ILE A 84 8.73 14.83 17.21
CA ILE A 84 9.88 14.37 18.03
C ILE A 84 9.72 12.89 18.35
N ASP A 85 8.55 12.48 18.87
CA ASP A 85 8.27 11.10 19.28
C ASP A 85 8.36 10.11 18.10
N LEU A 86 7.98 10.54 16.90
CA LEU A 86 8.01 9.72 15.67
C LEU A 86 9.34 9.82 14.89
N SER A 87 10.32 10.52 15.46
CA SER A 87 11.65 10.71 14.89
C SER A 87 12.74 10.22 15.84
N THR A 88 13.93 10.02 15.30
CA THR A 88 15.12 9.69 16.07
C THR A 88 16.33 10.40 15.46
N TRP A 89 17.52 10.15 15.99
CA TRP A 89 18.77 10.75 15.53
C TRP A 89 19.72 9.67 15.02
N ASP A 90 20.34 9.95 13.87
CA ASP A 90 21.60 9.35 13.44
C ASP A 90 22.68 10.36 13.80
N TYR A 91 23.31 10.11 14.94
CA TYR A 91 24.17 11.08 15.62
C TYR A 91 25.63 10.69 15.57
N GLY A 92 26.46 11.71 15.35
CA GLY A 92 27.91 11.64 15.46
C GLY A 92 28.32 12.19 16.82
N PRO A 93 28.47 13.53 16.95
CA PRO A 93 28.84 14.16 18.21
C PRO A 93 27.73 14.12 19.27
N GLY A 94 26.45 14.25 18.90
CA GLY A 94 25.34 14.26 19.85
C GLY A 94 25.01 15.65 20.43
N ASN A 95 25.08 16.70 19.60
CA ASN A 95 24.87 18.09 19.98
C ASN A 95 23.37 18.47 20.05
N PHE A 96 22.59 17.68 20.77
CA PHE A 96 21.16 17.90 21.02
C PHE A 96 20.82 17.39 22.42
N SER A 97 19.72 17.89 23.00
CA SER A 97 19.33 17.56 24.37
C SER A 97 19.19 16.05 24.60
N VAL A 98 19.83 15.58 25.67
CA VAL A 98 19.69 14.18 26.11
C VAL A 98 18.26 13.87 26.54
N SER A 99 17.57 14.86 27.11
CA SER A 99 16.28 14.67 27.79
C SER A 99 15.09 14.78 26.85
N HIS A 100 15.17 15.74 25.93
CA HIS A 100 14.05 16.25 25.15
C HIS A 100 13.97 15.68 23.73
N GLU A 101 14.99 14.90 23.35
CA GLU A 101 15.08 14.29 22.03
C GLU A 101 15.01 12.77 22.09
N ASN A 102 14.38 12.17 21.08
CA ASN A 102 14.19 10.72 20.99
C ASN A 102 15.40 10.01 20.34
N TRP A 103 16.58 10.15 20.93
CA TRP A 103 17.79 9.47 20.44
C TRP A 103 17.78 7.95 20.72
N ARG A 104 16.98 7.50 21.70
CA ARG A 104 16.86 6.10 22.12
C ARG A 104 15.97 5.24 21.23
N LYS A 105 15.16 5.86 20.36
CA LYS A 105 14.07 5.23 19.58
C LYS A 105 12.93 4.66 20.43
N THR A 106 12.96 4.89 21.74
CA THR A 106 11.96 4.45 22.73
C THR A 106 11.20 5.61 23.37
N GLY A 107 11.47 6.85 22.94
CA GLY A 107 10.87 8.09 23.45
C GLY A 107 11.86 8.98 24.19
N CYS A 108 11.44 10.22 24.47
CA CYS A 108 12.21 11.20 25.22
C CYS A 108 12.40 10.77 26.69
N LEU A 109 13.48 11.21 27.35
CA LEU A 109 13.69 10.94 28.78
C LEU A 109 12.86 11.87 29.67
N ALA A 110 12.62 13.12 29.23
CA ALA A 110 11.97 14.14 30.06
C ALA A 110 10.63 13.69 30.70
N PRO A 111 9.72 12.97 30.00
CA PRO A 111 8.47 12.48 30.62
C PRO A 111 8.68 11.40 31.69
N LEU A 112 9.83 10.72 31.70
CA LEU A 112 10.13 9.64 32.64
C LEU A 112 10.70 10.17 33.97
N PHE A 113 11.09 11.44 34.05
CA PHE A 113 11.78 12.00 35.21
C PHE A 113 11.33 13.45 35.50
N VAL A 114 10.86 13.70 36.72
CA VAL A 114 10.45 15.03 37.21
C VAL A 114 11.23 15.28 38.50
N PRO A 115 12.12 16.29 38.64
CA PRO A 115 12.66 17.25 37.68
C PRO A 115 14.16 17.01 37.45
N ILE A 116 14.58 16.72 36.22
CA ILE A 116 16.01 16.78 35.89
C ILE A 116 16.26 18.16 35.27
N ASP A 117 17.13 18.95 35.90
CA ASP A 117 17.68 20.20 35.37
C ASP A 117 18.63 19.94 34.16
N CYS A 118 18.29 18.95 33.33
CA CYS A 118 19.01 18.53 32.13
C CYS A 118 18.47 19.23 30.87
N ASP A 119 17.66 20.27 31.01
CA ASP A 119 17.10 21.02 29.88
C ASP A 119 18.18 21.60 28.96
N GLN A 120 19.40 21.78 29.48
CA GLN A 120 20.55 22.32 28.77
C GLN A 120 21.63 21.26 28.44
N ILE A 121 21.51 20.02 28.94
CA ILE A 121 22.57 19.01 28.77
C ILE A 121 22.38 18.23 27.48
N THR A 122 23.43 18.22 26.66
CA THR A 122 23.49 17.50 25.39
C THR A 122 23.89 16.04 25.57
N LEU A 123 23.52 15.19 24.63
CA LEU A 123 23.97 13.79 24.60
C LEU A 123 25.50 13.69 24.57
N HIS A 124 26.16 14.63 23.89
CA HIS A 124 27.63 14.73 23.85
C HIS A 124 28.24 14.88 25.25
N GLU A 125 27.75 15.84 26.03
CA GLU A 125 28.25 16.11 27.40
C GLU A 125 28.02 14.93 28.33
N VAL A 126 26.84 14.30 28.25
CA VAL A 126 26.55 13.08 29.04
C VAL A 126 27.50 11.94 28.66
N ALA A 127 27.82 11.79 27.37
CA ALA A 127 28.74 10.75 26.91
C ALA A 127 30.18 10.99 27.39
N LEU A 128 30.64 12.25 27.51
CA LEU A 128 31.98 12.58 28.03
C LEU A 128 32.17 12.13 29.48
N VAL A 129 31.11 12.22 30.30
CA VAL A 129 31.12 11.71 31.68
C VAL A 129 30.68 10.25 31.77
N ASN A 130 30.61 9.54 30.64
CA ASN A 130 30.16 8.15 30.55
C ASN A 130 28.81 7.92 31.25
N PHE A 131 27.87 8.85 31.09
CA PHE A 131 26.55 8.86 31.75
C PHE A 131 26.60 8.87 33.28
N ASN A 132 27.76 9.16 33.90
CA ASN A 132 27.91 9.21 35.35
C ASN A 132 27.42 10.56 35.90
N LEU A 133 26.12 10.79 35.80
CA LEU A 133 25.47 11.95 36.35
C LEU A 133 24.80 11.62 37.70
N PRO A 134 24.97 12.45 38.75
CA PRO A 134 24.35 12.24 40.06
C PRO A 134 22.83 12.02 40.04
N MET A 135 22.15 12.55 39.01
CA MET A 135 20.70 12.42 38.81
C MET A 135 20.28 11.07 38.22
N PHE A 136 21.22 10.26 37.72
CA PHE A 136 20.94 8.96 37.14
C PHE A 136 21.29 7.85 38.13
N THR A 137 20.34 6.95 38.40
CA THR A 137 20.60 5.74 39.19
C THR A 137 21.59 4.83 38.45
N ALA A 138 22.38 4.03 39.18
CA ALA A 138 23.38 3.14 38.57
C ALA A 138 22.80 2.24 37.47
N GLU A 139 21.57 1.75 37.66
CA GLU A 139 20.86 0.95 36.67
C GLU A 139 20.48 1.77 35.42
N LEU A 140 19.97 3.00 35.59
CA LEU A 140 19.65 3.87 34.48
C LEU A 140 20.91 4.24 33.68
N GLN A 141 22.01 4.56 34.36
CA GLN A 141 23.28 4.85 33.69
C GLN A 141 23.75 3.68 32.83
N ARG A 142 23.59 2.44 33.33
CA ARG A 142 23.92 1.22 32.59
C ARG A 142 23.05 1.08 31.34
N CYS A 143 21.73 1.20 31.47
CA CYS A 143 20.80 1.12 30.35
C CYS A 143 21.07 2.19 29.28
N LEU A 144 21.25 3.46 29.69
CA LEU A 144 21.50 4.56 28.74
C LEU A 144 22.83 4.41 28.01
N ARG A 145 23.88 3.91 28.68
CA ARG A 145 25.15 3.58 28.01
C ARG A 145 24.98 2.50 26.95
N GLU A 146 24.30 1.42 27.28
CA GLU A 146 24.04 0.31 26.36
C GLU A 146 23.27 0.81 25.13
N GLU A 147 22.19 1.57 25.32
CA GLU A 147 21.41 2.17 24.24
C GLU A 147 22.23 3.17 23.40
N TYR A 148 23.10 3.96 24.03
CA TYR A 148 23.96 4.92 23.34
C TYR A 148 24.91 4.22 22.36
N TYR A 149 25.64 3.19 22.82
CA TYR A 149 26.59 2.47 21.97
C TYR A 149 25.91 1.63 20.90
N GLN A 150 24.73 1.06 21.19
CA GLN A 150 23.96 0.31 20.19
C GLN A 150 23.42 1.21 19.07
N ASN A 151 23.05 2.45 19.39
CA ASN A 151 22.46 3.37 18.43
C ASN A 151 23.49 4.31 17.77
N LYS A 152 24.72 4.40 18.30
CA LYS A 152 25.76 5.29 17.77
C LYS A 152 26.16 4.88 16.35
N SER A 153 26.10 5.85 15.46
CA SER A 153 26.48 5.70 14.06
C SER A 153 27.91 6.17 13.82
N ARG A 154 28.45 5.84 12.64
CA ARG A 154 29.73 6.41 12.15
C ARG A 154 29.53 7.77 11.47
N SER A 155 28.35 8.37 11.58
CA SER A 155 28.08 9.70 11.03
C SER A 155 28.98 10.76 11.66
N THR A 156 29.44 11.70 10.85
CA THR A 156 30.21 12.87 11.30
C THR A 156 29.30 14.03 11.71
N THR A 157 27.99 13.93 11.47
CA THR A 157 27.01 14.99 11.73
C THR A 157 25.75 14.42 12.37
N ASP A 158 25.09 15.24 13.19
CA ASP A 158 23.81 14.85 13.79
C ASP A 158 22.67 15.11 12.81
N THR A 159 21.99 14.04 12.42
CA THR A 159 20.86 14.12 11.48
C THR A 159 19.62 13.48 12.06
N ARG A 160 18.50 14.21 11.99
CA ARG A 160 17.21 13.67 12.43
C ARG A 160 16.64 12.74 11.37
N ILE A 161 16.24 11.55 11.81
CA ILE A 161 15.69 10.47 11.01
C ILE A 161 14.22 10.26 11.32
N TRP A 162 13.40 10.15 10.28
CA TRP A 162 12.01 9.74 10.38
C TRP A 162 11.91 8.22 10.53
N MET A 163 11.43 7.73 11.68
CA MET A 163 11.44 6.29 12.02
C MET A 163 10.52 5.45 11.13
N HIS A 164 9.53 6.06 10.48
CA HIS A 164 8.54 5.36 9.65
C HIS A 164 8.81 5.46 8.15
N SER A 165 10.09 5.59 7.76
CA SER A 165 10.54 5.44 6.37
C SER A 165 11.88 4.71 6.31
N THR A 166 12.10 3.91 5.26
CA THR A 166 13.34 3.14 5.07
C THR A 166 14.53 4.02 4.68
N ASP A 167 14.27 5.19 4.11
CA ASP A 167 15.28 6.20 3.75
C ASP A 167 15.46 7.26 4.84
N GLY A 168 14.77 7.12 5.97
CA GLY A 168 14.79 8.09 7.06
C GLY A 168 14.15 9.44 6.76
N LYS A 169 13.48 9.61 5.61
CA LYS A 169 12.90 10.89 5.20
C LYS A 169 11.41 10.97 5.55
N PHE A 170 10.98 12.12 6.06
CA PHE A 170 9.56 12.39 6.24
C PHE A 170 8.87 12.58 4.89
N THR A 171 7.76 11.90 4.69
CA THR A 171 6.84 12.20 3.59
C THR A 171 5.40 12.21 4.11
N ILE A 172 4.52 12.95 3.43
CA ILE A 172 3.08 12.90 3.72
C ILE A 172 2.55 11.46 3.62
N LYS A 173 3.10 10.68 2.68
CA LYS A 173 2.72 9.28 2.47
C LYS A 173 3.12 8.39 3.65
N SER A 174 4.31 8.54 4.21
CA SER A 174 4.75 7.75 5.37
C SER A 174 3.91 8.05 6.60
N TYR A 175 3.63 9.33 6.88
CA TYR A 175 2.75 9.72 7.99
C TYR A 175 1.30 9.25 7.82
N VAL A 176 0.71 9.40 6.62
CA VAL A 176 -0.65 8.90 6.36
C VAL A 176 -0.73 7.39 6.55
N LYS A 177 0.29 6.64 6.11
CA LYS A 177 0.37 5.19 6.31
C LYS A 177 0.46 4.82 7.79
N LEU A 178 1.23 5.56 8.58
CA LEU A 178 1.33 5.37 10.03
C LEU A 178 -0.03 5.53 10.71
N VAL A 179 -0.74 6.64 10.45
CA VAL A 179 -2.05 6.92 11.07
C VAL A 179 -3.11 5.90 10.65
N GLN A 180 -3.05 5.40 9.42
CA GLN A 180 -4.00 4.39 8.93
C GLN A 180 -3.76 2.99 9.52
N GLY A 181 -2.57 2.74 10.07
CA GLY A 181 -2.17 1.48 10.69
C GLY A 181 -2.06 0.30 9.71
N ASN A 182 -1.74 -0.87 10.25
CA ASN A 182 -1.67 -2.12 9.49
C ASN A 182 -3.06 -2.77 9.37
N GLN A 183 -3.89 -2.24 8.49
CA GLN A 183 -5.17 -2.86 8.16
C GLN A 183 -4.98 -4.08 7.25
N ARG A 184 -5.85 -5.10 7.38
CA ARG A 184 -5.83 -6.27 6.49
C ARG A 184 -6.22 -5.82 5.08
N ARG A 185 -5.31 -5.96 4.13
CA ARG A 185 -5.56 -5.69 2.70
C ARG A 185 -6.67 -6.59 2.17
N GLN A 186 -7.60 -5.98 1.45
CA GLN A 186 -8.73 -6.65 0.79
C GLN A 186 -8.54 -6.57 -0.72
N SER A 187 -7.92 -7.60 -1.29
CA SER A 187 -7.53 -7.64 -2.71
C SER A 187 -8.70 -7.44 -3.68
N LEU A 188 -9.90 -7.92 -3.31
CA LEU A 188 -11.13 -7.74 -4.10
C LEU A 188 -11.42 -6.26 -4.37
N PHE A 189 -11.36 -5.42 -3.33
CA PHE A 189 -11.63 -3.99 -3.47
C PHE A 189 -10.61 -3.32 -4.37
N ARG A 190 -9.33 -3.70 -4.32
CA ARG A 190 -8.34 -3.19 -5.29
C ARG A 190 -8.68 -3.57 -6.74
N ASN A 191 -9.14 -4.79 -6.98
CA ASN A 191 -9.37 -5.29 -8.32
C ASN A 191 -10.61 -4.67 -9.01
N ILE A 192 -11.64 -4.26 -8.26
CA ILE A 192 -12.83 -3.63 -8.85
C ILE A 192 -12.58 -2.20 -9.35
N TRP A 193 -11.45 -1.58 -9.01
CA TRP A 193 -11.05 -0.24 -9.47
C TRP A 193 -9.99 -0.27 -10.58
N ASN A 194 -9.90 -1.36 -11.36
CA ASN A 194 -9.05 -1.36 -12.55
C ASN A 194 -9.52 -0.28 -13.54
N SER A 195 -8.58 0.38 -14.23
CA SER A 195 -8.85 1.52 -15.11
C SER A 195 -9.76 1.23 -16.30
N TRP A 196 -9.81 -0.03 -16.74
CA TRP A 196 -10.68 -0.47 -17.82
C TRP A 196 -12.12 -0.76 -17.35
N ILE A 197 -12.37 -0.83 -16.04
CA ILE A 197 -13.74 -0.95 -15.51
C ILE A 197 -14.34 0.46 -15.47
N PRO A 198 -15.55 0.69 -16.03
CA PRO A 198 -16.22 1.97 -15.91
C PRO A 198 -16.45 2.35 -14.44
N THR A 199 -16.07 3.56 -14.05
CA THR A 199 -16.15 4.04 -12.65
C THR A 199 -17.54 3.85 -12.03
N LYS A 200 -18.62 4.02 -12.82
CA LYS A 200 -20.00 3.79 -12.36
C LYS A 200 -20.25 2.34 -11.91
N VAL A 201 -19.68 1.38 -12.62
CA VAL A 201 -19.77 -0.05 -12.29
C VAL A 201 -18.93 -0.33 -11.04
N SER A 202 -17.68 0.15 -10.98
CA SER A 202 -16.81 0.01 -9.80
C SER A 202 -17.47 0.55 -8.53
N PHE A 203 -18.07 1.73 -8.61
CA PHE A 203 -18.75 2.36 -7.47
C PHE A 203 -20.02 1.60 -7.05
N PHE A 204 -20.80 1.11 -8.02
CA PHE A 204 -21.95 0.25 -7.74
C PHE A 204 -21.53 -1.05 -7.04
N ILE A 205 -20.50 -1.73 -7.55
CA ILE A 205 -20.01 -2.97 -6.95
C ILE A 205 -19.45 -2.70 -5.55
N TRP A 206 -18.74 -1.60 -5.34
CA TRP A 206 -18.29 -1.17 -4.01
C TRP A 206 -19.48 -1.00 -3.05
N LYS A 207 -20.55 -0.32 -3.48
CA LYS A 207 -21.78 -0.20 -2.67
C LYS A 207 -22.40 -1.56 -2.38
N LEU A 208 -22.47 -2.44 -3.38
CA LEU A 208 -23.06 -3.77 -3.24
C LEU A 208 -22.31 -4.60 -2.21
N LEU A 209 -20.98 -4.63 -2.28
CA LEU A 209 -20.12 -5.33 -1.33
C LEU A 209 -20.16 -4.74 0.09
N LYS A 210 -20.52 -3.46 0.23
CA LYS A 210 -20.75 -2.80 1.53
C LYS A 210 -22.19 -2.92 2.04
N GLY A 211 -23.08 -3.59 1.30
CA GLY A 211 -24.50 -3.69 1.65
C GLY A 211 -25.26 -2.35 1.56
N ALA A 212 -24.75 -1.42 0.75
CA ALA A 212 -25.25 -0.05 0.62
C ALA A 212 -26.09 0.19 -0.66
N VAL A 213 -26.45 -0.89 -1.36
CA VAL A 213 -27.40 -0.85 -2.48
C VAL A 213 -28.82 -0.94 -1.91
N PRO A 214 -29.76 -0.08 -2.35
CA PRO A 214 -31.11 -0.01 -1.79
C PRO A 214 -32.03 -1.12 -2.34
N VAL A 215 -31.67 -2.37 -2.00
CA VAL A 215 -32.60 -3.50 -2.02
C VAL A 215 -33.55 -3.39 -0.83
N ASP A 216 -34.72 -4.00 -0.91
CA ASP A 216 -35.74 -3.85 0.13
C ASP A 216 -35.22 -4.22 1.53
N ALA A 217 -34.54 -5.36 1.66
CA ALA A 217 -33.96 -5.77 2.95
C ALA A 217 -32.97 -4.74 3.55
N ALA A 218 -32.27 -3.96 2.71
CA ALA A 218 -31.35 -2.91 3.17
C ALA A 218 -32.10 -1.62 3.55
N ILE A 219 -33.21 -1.32 2.88
CA ILE A 219 -34.13 -0.23 3.23
C ILE A 219 -34.81 -0.52 4.58
N THR A 220 -35.28 -1.74 4.79
CA THR A 220 -35.89 -2.17 6.07
C THR A 220 -34.91 -2.07 7.23
N LYS A 221 -33.64 -2.45 7.03
CA LYS A 221 -32.55 -2.24 8.02
C LYS A 221 -32.31 -0.78 8.37
N CYS A 222 -32.70 0.13 7.48
CA CYS A 222 -32.66 1.56 7.73
C CYS A 222 -33.92 2.06 8.44
N HIS A 223 -34.74 1.20 9.06
CA HIS A 223 -35.99 1.53 9.76
C HIS A 223 -36.99 2.29 8.89
N ILE A 224 -37.16 1.85 7.64
CA ILE A 224 -38.20 2.33 6.72
C ILE A 224 -39.13 1.13 6.47
N PRO A 225 -40.40 1.19 6.92
CA PRO A 225 -41.32 0.07 6.77
C PRO A 225 -41.75 -0.04 5.30
N ILE A 226 -41.40 -1.16 4.66
CA ILE A 226 -41.81 -1.50 3.30
C ILE A 226 -42.20 -2.97 3.24
N VAL A 227 -43.12 -3.31 2.34
CA VAL A 227 -43.43 -4.70 2.01
C VAL A 227 -42.36 -5.19 1.03
N SER A 228 -41.56 -6.18 1.42
CA SER A 228 -40.53 -6.70 0.54
C SER A 228 -41.10 -7.69 -0.47
N LYS A 229 -40.91 -7.41 -1.75
CA LYS A 229 -41.26 -8.33 -2.84
C LYS A 229 -40.30 -8.14 -4.00
N CYS A 230 -39.60 -9.21 -4.38
CA CYS A 230 -38.74 -9.22 -5.54
C CYS A 230 -39.55 -9.13 -6.85
N LEU A 231 -39.38 -8.05 -7.61
CA LEU A 231 -40.01 -7.85 -8.93
C LEU A 231 -39.34 -8.65 -10.06
N CYS A 232 -38.25 -9.36 -9.74
CA CYS A 232 -37.46 -10.15 -10.67
C CYS A 232 -37.75 -11.66 -10.60
N CYS A 233 -38.77 -12.05 -9.82
CA CYS A 233 -39.20 -13.44 -9.65
C CYS A 233 -40.67 -13.60 -10.00
N SER A 234 -41.03 -14.80 -10.48
CA SER A 234 -42.42 -15.17 -10.74
C SER A 234 -43.17 -15.45 -9.43
N HIS A 235 -42.48 -16.03 -8.45
CA HIS A 235 -43.02 -16.27 -7.10
C HIS A 235 -42.60 -15.17 -6.12
N SER A 236 -43.50 -14.81 -5.21
CA SER A 236 -43.22 -13.85 -4.15
C SER A 236 -42.06 -14.33 -3.27
N SER A 237 -40.93 -13.63 -3.35
CA SER A 237 -39.73 -13.83 -2.53
C SER A 237 -39.27 -12.50 -1.96
N GLU A 238 -38.63 -12.53 -0.79
CA GLU A 238 -38.03 -11.33 -0.17
C GLU A 238 -36.86 -10.81 -1.03
N GLU A 239 -36.82 -9.50 -1.27
CA GLU A 239 -35.75 -8.86 -2.05
C GLU A 239 -34.53 -8.57 -1.15
N THR A 240 -33.64 -9.56 -1.06
CA THR A 240 -32.29 -9.41 -0.49
C THR A 240 -31.24 -9.25 -1.59
N SER A 241 -30.05 -8.73 -1.26
CA SER A 241 -28.95 -8.64 -2.23
C SER A 241 -28.57 -10.01 -2.80
N LEU A 242 -28.46 -11.04 -1.95
CA LEU A 242 -28.12 -12.38 -2.42
C LEU A 242 -29.20 -12.95 -3.32
N HIS A 243 -30.47 -12.76 -2.94
CA HIS A 243 -31.60 -13.22 -3.73
C HIS A 243 -31.63 -12.52 -5.09
N LEU A 244 -31.71 -11.18 -5.11
CA LEU A 244 -31.84 -10.40 -6.33
C LEU A 244 -30.71 -10.70 -7.32
N PHE A 245 -29.47 -10.66 -6.86
CA PHE A 245 -28.31 -10.72 -7.73
C PHE A 245 -27.90 -12.13 -8.14
N ILE A 246 -28.30 -13.17 -7.39
CA ILE A 246 -27.81 -14.52 -7.62
C ILE A 246 -28.91 -15.59 -7.68
N GLN A 247 -29.92 -15.54 -6.81
CA GLN A 247 -30.90 -16.63 -6.66
C GLN A 247 -32.24 -16.36 -7.36
N SER A 248 -32.45 -15.14 -7.86
CA SER A 248 -33.69 -14.74 -8.54
C SER A 248 -33.87 -15.46 -9.88
N ASP A 249 -35.11 -15.51 -10.36
CA ASP A 249 -35.46 -16.13 -11.64
C ASP A 249 -34.84 -15.36 -12.82
N LEU A 250 -34.58 -14.06 -12.62
CA LEU A 250 -33.79 -13.23 -13.52
C LEU A 250 -32.29 -13.60 -13.51
N ALA A 251 -31.69 -13.77 -12.32
CA ALA A 251 -30.24 -13.93 -12.20
C ALA A 251 -29.75 -15.33 -12.58
N LYS A 252 -30.50 -16.38 -12.20
CA LYS A 252 -30.08 -17.78 -12.38
C LYS A 252 -29.74 -18.12 -13.84
N PRO A 253 -30.57 -17.81 -14.87
CA PRO A 253 -30.25 -18.14 -16.26
C PRO A 253 -29.03 -17.38 -16.78
N VAL A 254 -28.86 -16.12 -16.36
CA VAL A 254 -27.71 -15.29 -16.75
C VAL A 254 -26.42 -15.88 -16.19
N TRP A 255 -26.39 -16.24 -14.91
CA TRP A 255 -25.23 -16.88 -14.30
C TRP A 255 -24.93 -18.25 -14.91
N ALA A 256 -25.95 -19.07 -15.15
CA ALA A 256 -25.79 -20.38 -15.81
C ALA A 256 -25.10 -20.22 -17.18
N HIS A 257 -25.63 -19.33 -18.03
CA HIS A 257 -25.06 -19.06 -19.36
C HIS A 257 -23.57 -18.71 -19.29
N PHE A 258 -23.18 -17.76 -18.44
CA PHE A 258 -21.77 -17.35 -18.36
C PHE A 258 -20.88 -18.36 -17.64
N ASN A 259 -21.38 -19.08 -16.62
CA ASN A 259 -20.63 -20.13 -15.95
C ASN A 259 -20.28 -21.26 -16.93
N ASP A 260 -21.25 -21.68 -17.75
CA ASP A 260 -21.08 -22.72 -18.77
C ASP A 260 -20.07 -22.29 -19.85
N LEU A 261 -20.18 -21.04 -20.33
CA LEU A 261 -19.22 -20.46 -21.26
C LEU A 261 -17.79 -20.40 -20.69
N ALA A 262 -17.67 -20.10 -19.41
CA ALA A 262 -16.41 -19.92 -18.71
C ALA A 262 -15.80 -21.22 -18.16
N GLY A 263 -16.57 -22.32 -18.14
CA GLY A 263 -16.18 -23.57 -17.50
C GLY A 263 -15.97 -23.44 -15.98
N ILE A 264 -16.69 -22.52 -15.32
CA ILE A 264 -16.54 -22.26 -13.89
C ILE A 264 -17.66 -22.97 -13.13
N LEU A 265 -17.30 -23.99 -12.36
CA LEU A 265 -18.19 -24.61 -11.39
C LEU A 265 -18.17 -23.79 -10.09
N ILE A 266 -19.28 -23.11 -9.79
CA ILE A 266 -19.43 -22.37 -8.53
C ILE A 266 -20.31 -23.19 -7.60
N PRO A 267 -19.75 -23.91 -6.62
CA PRO A 267 -20.54 -24.69 -5.68
C PRO A 267 -21.35 -23.72 -4.79
N ARG A 268 -22.67 -23.76 -4.95
CA ARG A 268 -23.74 -23.04 -4.22
C ARG A 268 -23.42 -21.59 -3.80
N PHE A 269 -24.14 -20.66 -4.41
CA PHE A 269 -23.94 -19.23 -4.19
C PHE A 269 -24.41 -18.73 -2.82
N TYR A 270 -23.48 -18.33 -1.95
CA TYR A 270 -23.82 -17.70 -0.67
C TYR A 270 -23.20 -16.31 -0.47
N ASN A 271 -22.25 -15.89 -1.30
CA ASN A 271 -21.54 -14.63 -1.11
C ASN A 271 -21.12 -13.99 -2.46
N ILE A 272 -21.67 -12.81 -2.74
CA ILE A 272 -21.37 -12.05 -3.97
C ILE A 272 -19.87 -11.74 -4.11
N GLY A 273 -19.20 -11.38 -3.01
CA GLY A 273 -17.76 -11.11 -3.02
C GLY A 273 -16.91 -12.33 -3.33
N LEU A 274 -17.31 -13.51 -2.87
CA LEU A 274 -16.64 -14.77 -3.20
C LEU A 274 -16.80 -15.09 -4.69
N ILE A 275 -18.00 -14.92 -5.25
CA ILE A 275 -18.26 -15.13 -6.68
C ILE A 275 -17.34 -14.25 -7.52
N ILE A 276 -17.33 -12.94 -7.27
CA ILE A 276 -16.46 -12.02 -8.01
C ILE A 276 -15.00 -12.44 -7.87
N LYS A 277 -14.57 -12.83 -6.66
CA LYS A 277 -13.19 -13.26 -6.42
C LYS A 277 -12.84 -14.53 -7.20
N THR A 278 -13.70 -15.54 -7.24
CA THR A 278 -13.50 -16.79 -8.01
C THR A 278 -13.31 -16.49 -9.48
N TRP A 279 -14.18 -15.66 -10.06
CA TRP A 279 -14.06 -15.22 -11.45
C TRP A 279 -12.73 -14.48 -11.71
N MET A 280 -12.30 -13.62 -10.78
CA MET A 280 -11.02 -12.90 -10.87
C MET A 280 -9.76 -13.78 -10.69
N THR A 281 -9.90 -15.07 -10.33
CA THR A 281 -8.74 -16.00 -10.28
C THR A 281 -8.40 -16.63 -11.63
N VAL A 282 -9.29 -16.50 -12.62
CA VAL A 282 -9.11 -17.09 -13.95
C VAL A 282 -8.27 -16.17 -14.83
N GLY A 283 -7.35 -16.76 -15.58
CA GLY A 283 -6.43 -16.04 -16.47
C GLY A 283 -5.26 -15.34 -15.76
N LYS A 284 -4.20 -15.06 -16.52
CA LYS A 284 -3.03 -14.32 -16.03
C LYS A 284 -3.36 -12.82 -15.98
N LYS A 285 -3.16 -12.15 -14.83
CA LYS A 285 -3.32 -10.68 -14.74
C LYS A 285 -2.63 -9.95 -15.90
N GLY A 286 -3.39 -9.18 -16.66
CA GLY A 286 -2.91 -8.49 -17.86
C GLY A 286 -3.18 -9.21 -19.19
N SER A 287 -3.81 -10.39 -19.19
CA SER A 287 -4.32 -11.04 -20.40
C SER A 287 -5.76 -10.66 -20.70
N MET A 288 -6.21 -10.92 -21.94
CA MET A 288 -7.61 -10.76 -22.35
C MET A 288 -8.54 -11.69 -21.56
N GLU A 289 -8.08 -12.91 -21.26
CA GLU A 289 -8.80 -13.88 -20.43
C GLU A 289 -9.10 -13.31 -19.05
N TYR A 290 -8.07 -12.79 -18.36
CA TYR A 290 -8.25 -12.17 -17.04
C TYR A 290 -9.22 -10.99 -17.10
N LEU A 291 -9.15 -10.16 -18.15
CA LEU A 291 -10.07 -9.04 -18.33
C LEU A 291 -11.51 -9.53 -18.47
N CYS A 292 -11.77 -10.51 -19.35
CA CYS A 292 -13.11 -11.02 -19.59
C CYS A 292 -13.69 -11.64 -18.31
N HIS A 293 -12.97 -12.58 -17.69
CA HIS A 293 -13.43 -13.23 -16.48
C HIS A 293 -13.58 -12.24 -15.31
N SER A 294 -12.71 -11.24 -15.19
CA SER A 294 -12.85 -10.22 -14.13
C SER A 294 -14.02 -9.28 -14.35
N PHE A 295 -14.42 -9.02 -15.60
CA PHE A 295 -15.46 -8.05 -15.92
C PHE A 295 -16.87 -8.66 -15.98
N ILE A 296 -17.01 -9.89 -16.49
CA ILE A 296 -18.29 -10.62 -16.59
C ILE A 296 -19.13 -10.50 -15.30
N PRO A 297 -18.64 -10.89 -14.11
CA PRO A 297 -19.47 -10.84 -12.91
C PRO A 297 -19.87 -9.41 -12.54
N LEU A 298 -19.03 -8.41 -12.82
CA LEU A 298 -19.34 -7.01 -12.53
C LEU A 298 -20.43 -6.47 -13.46
N ALA A 299 -20.35 -6.83 -14.75
CA ALA A 299 -21.33 -6.46 -15.76
C ALA A 299 -22.69 -7.13 -15.48
N ILE A 300 -22.71 -8.42 -15.14
CA ILE A 300 -23.95 -9.15 -14.76
C ILE A 300 -24.65 -8.44 -13.60
N LEU A 301 -23.93 -8.18 -12.50
CA LEU A 301 -24.49 -7.52 -11.32
C LEU A 301 -25.03 -6.12 -11.64
N TRP A 302 -24.30 -5.35 -12.47
CA TRP A 302 -24.74 -4.03 -12.89
C TRP A 302 -26.00 -4.07 -13.77
N GLU A 303 -26.06 -4.97 -14.75
CA GLU A 303 -27.20 -5.08 -15.66
C GLU A 303 -28.45 -5.62 -14.94
N ILE A 304 -28.31 -6.58 -14.02
CA ILE A 304 -29.41 -7.02 -13.13
C ILE A 304 -29.96 -5.83 -12.33
N TRP A 305 -29.08 -5.00 -11.76
CA TRP A 305 -29.51 -3.83 -11.00
C TRP A 305 -30.33 -2.86 -11.84
N LYS A 306 -29.90 -2.58 -13.08
CA LYS A 306 -30.65 -1.71 -13.99
C LYS A 306 -32.03 -2.27 -14.32
N VAL A 307 -32.12 -3.55 -14.66
CA VAL A 307 -33.41 -4.20 -14.95
C VAL A 307 -34.34 -4.13 -13.74
N ARG A 308 -33.83 -4.41 -12.53
CA ARG A 308 -34.60 -4.26 -11.30
C ARG A 308 -35.09 -2.81 -11.10
N CYS A 309 -34.22 -1.82 -11.28
CA CYS A 309 -34.59 -0.42 -11.10
C CYS A 309 -35.64 0.04 -12.10
N SER A 310 -35.51 -0.37 -13.37
CA SER A 310 -36.52 -0.11 -14.40
C SER A 310 -37.87 -0.70 -13.98
N LYS A 311 -37.92 -1.98 -13.61
CA LYS A 311 -39.16 -2.63 -13.12
C LYS A 311 -39.80 -1.97 -11.90
N LYS A 312 -39.01 -1.32 -11.04
CA LYS A 312 -39.50 -0.73 -9.78
C LYS A 312 -39.96 0.72 -9.92
N TYR A 313 -39.34 1.49 -10.81
CA TYR A 313 -39.50 2.95 -10.84
C TYR A 313 -39.92 3.52 -12.19
N GLU A 314 -39.82 2.75 -13.28
CA GLU A 314 -40.29 3.19 -14.58
C GLU A 314 -41.72 2.67 -14.80
N ASP A 315 -42.68 3.59 -14.87
CA ASP A 315 -44.04 3.27 -15.31
C ASP A 315 -43.99 3.00 -16.81
N THR A 316 -43.98 1.74 -17.29
CA THR A 316 -44.59 1.45 -18.61
C THR A 316 -44.74 -0.01 -19.01
N HIS A 317 -45.80 -0.20 -19.81
CA HIS A 317 -46.25 -1.30 -20.66
C HIS A 317 -45.22 -1.95 -21.63
N SER A 318 -43.91 -1.72 -21.47
CA SER A 318 -42.84 -2.31 -22.30
C SER A 318 -42.01 -3.30 -21.50
N GLN A 319 -42.68 -4.22 -20.79
CA GLN A 319 -41.99 -5.33 -20.12
C GLN A 319 -41.26 -6.17 -21.18
N GLN A 320 -39.94 -6.20 -21.08
CA GLN A 320 -39.09 -6.95 -21.99
C GLN A 320 -39.45 -8.44 -21.90
N THR A 321 -39.82 -9.05 -23.03
CA THR A 321 -40.37 -10.42 -23.08
C THR A 321 -39.44 -11.47 -22.47
N ASN A 322 -38.12 -11.24 -22.53
CA ASN A 322 -37.12 -12.07 -21.85
C ASN A 322 -35.98 -11.20 -21.27
N PRO A 323 -36.09 -10.77 -20.00
CA PRO A 323 -35.12 -9.86 -19.39
C PRO A 323 -33.76 -10.52 -19.10
N SER A 324 -33.71 -11.84 -18.92
CA SER A 324 -32.45 -12.58 -18.73
C SER A 324 -31.62 -12.60 -20.02
N GLU A 325 -32.26 -12.88 -21.16
CA GLU A 325 -31.60 -12.85 -22.47
C GLU A 325 -31.11 -11.43 -22.81
N TYR A 326 -31.91 -10.41 -22.50
CA TYR A 326 -31.49 -9.02 -22.65
C TYR A 326 -30.21 -8.70 -21.88
N ILE A 327 -30.09 -9.17 -20.62
CA ILE A 327 -28.88 -8.99 -19.82
C ILE A 327 -27.69 -9.70 -20.49
N ILE A 328 -27.86 -10.93 -20.98
CA ILE A 328 -26.81 -11.68 -21.67
C ILE A 328 -26.28 -10.88 -22.87
N ILE A 329 -27.19 -10.36 -23.72
CA ILE A 329 -26.84 -9.53 -24.87
C ILE A 329 -26.06 -8.27 -24.44
N LYS A 330 -26.52 -7.58 -23.39
CA LYS A 330 -25.82 -6.39 -22.88
C LYS A 330 -24.43 -6.71 -22.35
N VAL A 331 -24.26 -7.79 -21.59
CA VAL A 331 -22.95 -8.21 -21.07
C VAL A 331 -22.00 -8.55 -22.22
N ARG A 332 -22.48 -9.25 -23.27
CA ARG A 332 -21.70 -9.53 -24.48
C ARG A 332 -21.27 -8.25 -25.19
N TYR A 333 -22.18 -7.28 -25.34
CA TYR A 333 -21.87 -5.97 -25.92
C TYR A 333 -20.79 -5.22 -25.14
N TRP A 334 -20.92 -5.20 -23.81
CA TRP A 334 -19.93 -4.63 -22.89
C TRP A 334 -18.54 -5.26 -23.09
N LEU A 335 -18.47 -6.59 -23.16
CA LEU A 335 -17.21 -7.32 -23.36
C LEU A 335 -16.56 -7.00 -24.70
N ARG A 336 -17.34 -7.01 -25.79
CA ARG A 336 -16.82 -6.68 -27.12
C ARG A 336 -16.16 -5.31 -27.15
N ARG A 337 -16.84 -4.28 -26.62
CA ARG A 337 -16.30 -2.91 -26.55
C ARG A 337 -15.06 -2.81 -25.66
N LEU A 338 -15.07 -3.49 -24.52
CA LEU A 338 -13.94 -3.49 -23.60
C LEU A 338 -12.71 -4.15 -24.25
N CYS A 339 -12.89 -5.31 -24.89
CA CYS A 339 -11.84 -6.04 -25.58
C CYS A 339 -11.29 -5.28 -26.81
N GLN A 340 -12.12 -4.53 -27.52
CA GLN A 340 -11.70 -3.69 -28.64
C GLN A 340 -10.73 -2.57 -28.20
N THR A 341 -10.88 -2.03 -27.01
CA THR A 341 -10.03 -0.93 -26.49
C THR A 341 -8.86 -1.41 -25.63
N TYR A 342 -8.91 -2.65 -25.13
CA TYR A 342 -7.86 -3.18 -24.28
C TYR A 342 -6.65 -3.68 -25.07
N THR A 343 -5.45 -3.38 -24.56
CA THR A 343 -4.18 -3.91 -25.05
C THR A 343 -3.57 -4.86 -24.00
N PRO A 344 -3.50 -6.16 -24.28
CA PRO A 344 -2.99 -7.13 -23.31
C PRO A 344 -1.48 -6.98 -23.11
N LYS A 345 -1.04 -7.23 -21.88
CA LYS A 345 0.37 -7.29 -21.47
C LYS A 345 0.90 -8.72 -21.40
N ARG A 346 0.00 -9.71 -21.41
CA ARG A 346 0.32 -11.14 -21.34
C ARG A 346 -0.60 -11.90 -22.28
N ARG A 347 -0.11 -13.01 -22.81
CA ARG A 347 -0.90 -13.94 -23.64
C ARG A 347 -1.96 -14.65 -22.78
N SER A 348 -3.16 -14.80 -23.31
CA SER A 348 -4.22 -15.65 -22.72
C SER A 348 -3.85 -17.13 -22.87
N LYS A 349 -4.43 -18.01 -22.04
CA LYS A 349 -4.29 -19.46 -22.23
C LYS A 349 -5.04 -19.92 -23.49
N ASP A 350 -4.60 -21.00 -24.12
CA ASP A 350 -5.26 -21.51 -25.33
C ASP A 350 -6.71 -21.95 -25.07
N GLY A 351 -7.01 -22.44 -23.86
CA GLY A 351 -8.38 -22.77 -23.43
C GLY A 351 -9.37 -21.60 -23.47
N PHE A 352 -8.89 -20.35 -23.50
CA PHE A 352 -9.75 -19.16 -23.65
C PHE A 352 -10.36 -19.02 -25.06
N LEU A 353 -9.78 -19.68 -26.07
CA LEU A 353 -10.20 -19.57 -27.48
C LEU A 353 -11.67 -19.96 -27.71
N ARG A 354 -12.14 -21.02 -27.04
CA ARG A 354 -13.54 -21.45 -27.14
C ARG A 354 -14.49 -20.35 -26.66
N MET A 355 -14.21 -19.78 -25.49
CA MET A 355 -15.06 -18.74 -24.91
C MET A 355 -15.01 -17.45 -25.74
N SER A 356 -13.84 -17.06 -26.24
CA SER A 356 -13.71 -15.86 -27.08
C SER A 356 -14.51 -15.99 -28.38
N ASN A 357 -14.47 -17.16 -29.02
CA ASN A 357 -15.25 -17.44 -30.24
C ASN A 357 -16.75 -17.37 -29.96
N LEU A 358 -17.22 -18.02 -28.89
CA LEU A 358 -18.63 -17.99 -28.50
C LEU A 358 -19.12 -16.59 -28.11
N LEU A 359 -18.24 -15.72 -27.62
CA LEU A 359 -18.55 -14.31 -27.32
C LEU A 359 -18.40 -13.39 -28.55
N GLY A 360 -17.76 -13.87 -29.63
CA GLY A 360 -17.39 -13.06 -30.79
C GLY A 360 -16.37 -11.98 -30.41
N ILE A 361 -15.28 -12.37 -29.75
CA ILE A 361 -14.19 -11.51 -29.30
C ILE A 361 -12.90 -11.96 -29.97
N ASP A 362 -12.24 -11.06 -30.68
CA ASP A 362 -10.93 -11.32 -31.26
C ASP A 362 -9.84 -11.32 -30.18
N ILE A 363 -9.06 -12.40 -30.13
CA ILE A 363 -7.94 -12.51 -29.19
C ILE A 363 -6.79 -11.64 -29.69
N LYS A 364 -6.41 -10.65 -28.88
CA LYS A 364 -5.19 -9.87 -29.07
C LYS A 364 -4.03 -10.51 -28.32
N ASN A 365 -2.86 -10.54 -28.94
CA ASN A 365 -1.61 -10.92 -28.29
C ASN A 365 -0.88 -9.68 -27.77
N PRO A 366 -0.07 -9.80 -26.70
CA PRO A 366 0.76 -8.69 -26.25
C PRO A 366 1.73 -8.27 -27.37
N PRO A 367 2.06 -6.97 -27.47
CA PRO A 367 3.06 -6.52 -28.43
C PRO A 367 4.38 -7.24 -28.17
N LEU A 368 4.99 -7.76 -29.23
CA LEU A 368 6.33 -8.34 -29.15
C LEU A 368 7.28 -7.24 -28.71
N LYS A 369 7.97 -7.45 -27.58
CA LYS A 369 9.11 -6.60 -27.24
C LYS A 369 10.24 -6.95 -28.21
N PRO A 370 10.97 -5.96 -28.75
CA PRO A 370 12.15 -6.26 -29.54
C PRO A 370 13.11 -7.10 -28.69
N PRO A 371 13.75 -8.13 -29.25
CA PRO A 371 14.77 -8.87 -28.52
C PRO A 371 15.87 -7.89 -28.09
N ILE A 372 16.20 -7.89 -26.81
CA ILE A 372 17.36 -7.16 -26.29
C ILE A 372 18.50 -8.16 -26.31
N LEU A 373 19.51 -7.92 -27.13
CA LEU A 373 20.74 -8.70 -27.11
C LEU A 373 21.51 -8.31 -25.83
N ILE A 374 21.51 -9.22 -24.85
CA ILE A 374 22.33 -9.08 -23.64
C ILE A 374 23.62 -9.88 -23.90
N TYR A 375 24.75 -9.17 -23.97
CA TYR A 375 26.07 -9.78 -24.05
C TYR A 375 26.97 -9.17 -22.98
N TRP A 376 27.92 -9.96 -22.49
CA TRP A 376 28.89 -9.50 -21.51
C TRP A 376 29.93 -8.61 -22.20
N LEU A 377 30.15 -7.42 -21.66
CA LEU A 377 31.18 -6.49 -22.14
C LEU A 377 32.48 -6.73 -21.38
N LYS A 378 33.58 -6.92 -22.12
CA LYS A 378 34.93 -7.00 -21.57
C LYS A 378 35.26 -5.70 -20.80
N PRO A 379 35.94 -5.78 -19.65
CA PRO A 379 36.38 -4.58 -18.95
C PRO A 379 37.46 -3.84 -19.78
N PRO A 380 37.64 -2.52 -19.58
CA PRO A 380 38.70 -1.77 -20.25
C PRO A 380 40.10 -2.29 -19.91
N VAL A 381 41.10 -1.92 -20.73
CA VAL A 381 42.51 -2.27 -20.49
C VAL A 381 42.95 -1.76 -19.11
N GLY A 382 43.60 -2.63 -18.32
CA GLY A 382 44.02 -2.37 -16.95
C GLY A 382 42.95 -2.61 -15.88
N TYR A 383 41.77 -3.10 -16.25
CA TYR A 383 40.68 -3.41 -15.32
C TYR A 383 40.34 -4.90 -15.28
N ILE A 384 39.94 -5.36 -14.09
CA ILE A 384 39.40 -6.69 -13.86
C ILE A 384 37.88 -6.57 -13.71
N ALA A 385 37.13 -7.42 -14.39
CA ALA A 385 35.71 -7.56 -14.20
C ALA A 385 35.43 -8.57 -13.09
N LEU A 386 34.76 -8.10 -12.04
CA LEU A 386 34.35 -8.91 -10.90
C LEU A 386 32.84 -9.13 -10.96
N ASN A 387 32.43 -10.37 -11.25
CA ASN A 387 31.02 -10.76 -11.26
C ASN A 387 30.72 -11.56 -9.99
N THR A 388 29.88 -11.03 -9.12
CA THR A 388 29.53 -11.61 -7.82
C THR A 388 28.07 -12.00 -7.77
N ASP A 389 27.73 -13.05 -7.04
CA ASP A 389 26.35 -13.47 -6.80
C ASP A 389 26.20 -14.07 -5.41
N GLY A 390 25.04 -13.84 -4.78
CA GLY A 390 24.71 -14.34 -3.46
C GLY A 390 23.35 -15.00 -3.44
N ALA A 391 23.28 -16.21 -2.89
CA ALA A 391 22.05 -17.00 -2.82
C ALA A 391 21.74 -17.42 -1.39
N SER A 392 20.44 -17.49 -1.07
CA SER A 392 19.96 -18.15 0.14
C SER A 392 18.76 -19.04 -0.14
N GLN A 393 18.80 -20.24 0.42
CA GLN A 393 17.73 -21.24 0.34
C GLN A 393 17.46 -21.78 1.74
N GLU A 394 16.19 -21.82 2.13
CA GLU A 394 15.74 -22.33 3.44
C GLU A 394 16.43 -21.67 4.66
N GLY A 395 16.89 -20.43 4.48
CA GLY A 395 17.56 -19.66 5.51
C GLY A 395 19.07 -19.89 5.60
N GLU A 396 19.65 -20.76 4.79
CA GLU A 396 21.09 -20.92 4.62
C GLU A 396 21.59 -20.03 3.47
N ALA A 397 22.76 -19.41 3.61
CA ALA A 397 23.28 -18.42 2.67
C ALA A 397 24.71 -18.74 2.24
N ALA A 398 25.00 -18.52 0.97
CA ALA A 398 26.32 -18.61 0.38
C ALA A 398 26.47 -17.58 -0.73
N GLY A 399 27.70 -17.31 -1.14
CA GLY A 399 27.95 -16.43 -2.27
C GLY A 399 29.32 -16.69 -2.86
N GLY A 400 29.57 -16.07 -4.00
CA GLY A 400 30.82 -16.24 -4.72
C GLY A 400 30.91 -15.31 -5.90
N GLY A 401 31.95 -15.50 -6.69
CA GLY A 401 32.13 -14.72 -7.90
C GLY A 401 33.27 -15.20 -8.78
N VAL A 402 33.34 -14.59 -9.95
CA VAL A 402 34.35 -14.85 -10.98
C VAL A 402 35.02 -13.54 -11.36
N MET A 403 36.34 -13.58 -11.43
CA MET A 403 37.21 -12.50 -11.89
C MET A 403 37.67 -12.79 -13.32
N ARG A 404 37.62 -11.78 -14.18
CA ARG A 404 38.12 -11.86 -15.56
C ARG A 404 38.96 -10.65 -15.91
N ASP A 405 39.98 -10.85 -16.73
CA ASP A 405 40.80 -9.76 -17.27
C ASP A 405 40.11 -8.98 -18.41
N GLN A 406 40.84 -8.02 -18.96
CA GLN A 406 40.47 -7.19 -20.11
C GLN A 406 40.24 -8.00 -21.41
N GLU A 407 40.87 -9.17 -21.56
CA GLU A 407 40.60 -10.10 -22.66
C GLU A 407 39.34 -10.95 -22.40
N GLY A 408 38.82 -10.92 -21.17
CA GLY A 408 37.71 -11.74 -20.70
C GLY A 408 38.13 -13.15 -20.30
N ALA A 409 39.43 -13.41 -20.18
CA ALA A 409 39.95 -14.67 -19.67
C ALA A 409 39.70 -14.78 -18.17
N HIS A 410 39.43 -16.01 -17.71
CA HIS A 410 39.21 -16.28 -16.30
C HIS A 410 40.50 -16.11 -15.51
N LEU A 411 40.48 -15.24 -14.51
CA LEU A 411 41.61 -15.04 -13.59
C LEU A 411 41.46 -15.93 -12.35
N SER A 412 40.32 -15.80 -11.66
CA SER A 412 40.07 -16.49 -10.40
C SER A 412 38.58 -16.60 -10.11
N ASN A 413 38.21 -17.52 -9.24
CA ASN A 413 36.89 -17.62 -8.65
C ASN A 413 36.98 -17.74 -7.13
N TYR A 414 35.91 -17.35 -6.45
CA TYR A 414 35.82 -17.53 -5.00
C TYR A 414 34.41 -17.96 -4.63
N PHE A 415 34.32 -18.63 -3.49
CA PHE A 415 33.08 -19.10 -2.91
C PHE A 415 33.20 -19.10 -1.38
N SER A 416 32.15 -18.65 -0.72
CA SER A 416 32.05 -18.59 0.72
C SER A 416 30.66 -19.01 1.19
N TYR A 417 30.63 -19.87 2.21
CA TYR A 417 29.41 -20.21 2.92
C TYR A 417 29.26 -19.30 4.14
N TYR A 418 28.08 -18.68 4.27
CA TYR A 418 27.81 -17.64 5.27
C TYR A 418 26.97 -18.14 6.45
N GLY A 419 26.49 -19.39 6.40
CA GLY A 419 25.53 -19.94 7.35
C GLY A 419 24.16 -19.28 7.21
N LYS A 420 23.44 -19.14 8.33
CA LYS A 420 22.08 -18.59 8.32
C LYS A 420 22.03 -17.15 7.83
N GLY A 421 21.21 -16.88 6.81
CA GLY A 421 21.14 -15.58 6.15
C GLY A 421 19.94 -15.38 5.23
N THR A 422 19.83 -14.16 4.71
CA THR A 422 18.86 -13.81 3.67
C THR A 422 19.58 -13.56 2.35
N ASN A 423 18.87 -13.56 1.21
CA ASN A 423 19.45 -13.19 -0.10
C ASN A 423 20.21 -11.85 -0.04
N ASN A 424 19.65 -10.83 0.62
CA ASN A 424 20.32 -9.52 0.74
C ASN A 424 21.62 -9.57 1.56
N LEU A 425 21.70 -10.47 2.55
CA LEU A 425 22.93 -10.69 3.31
C LEU A 425 23.96 -11.42 2.44
N ALA A 426 23.54 -12.46 1.73
CA ALA A 426 24.38 -13.27 0.86
C ALA A 426 25.03 -12.40 -0.23
N GLU A 427 24.24 -11.56 -0.89
CA GLU A 427 24.69 -10.62 -1.93
C GLU A 427 25.73 -9.63 -1.40
N LYS A 428 25.46 -9.02 -0.23
CA LYS A 428 26.39 -8.06 0.39
C LYS A 428 27.70 -8.70 0.82
N ARG A 429 27.64 -9.93 1.36
CA ARG A 429 28.83 -10.67 1.77
C ARG A 429 29.65 -11.13 0.58
N ALA A 430 29.01 -11.57 -0.51
CA ALA A 430 29.71 -11.91 -1.76
C ALA A 430 30.54 -10.72 -2.26
N ILE A 431 29.95 -9.52 -2.32
CA ILE A 431 30.67 -8.29 -2.70
C ILE A 431 31.84 -7.98 -1.74
N LEU A 432 31.64 -8.18 -0.43
CA LEU A 432 32.67 -7.92 0.58
C LEU A 432 33.87 -8.87 0.43
N ASP A 433 33.61 -10.15 0.22
CA ASP A 433 34.64 -11.17 0.01
C ASP A 433 35.43 -10.89 -1.27
N ALA A 434 34.72 -10.51 -2.34
CA ALA A 434 35.31 -10.07 -3.58
C ALA A 434 36.29 -8.91 -3.38
N LYS A 435 35.90 -7.92 -2.57
CA LYS A 435 36.75 -6.77 -2.24
C LYS A 435 37.97 -7.18 -1.42
N ASN A 436 37.79 -8.08 -0.45
CA ASN A 436 38.88 -8.56 0.39
C ASN A 436 39.94 -9.32 -0.42
N LEU A 437 39.54 -10.13 -1.40
CA LEU A 437 40.48 -10.78 -2.32
C LEU A 437 41.36 -9.77 -3.07
N ILE A 438 40.76 -8.69 -3.59
CA ILE A 438 41.51 -7.67 -4.36
C ILE A 438 42.50 -6.90 -3.48
N CYS A 439 42.20 -6.71 -2.18
CA CYS A 439 43.05 -5.97 -1.26
C CYS A 439 44.18 -6.81 -0.63
N CYS A 440 44.18 -8.13 -0.77
CA CYS A 440 45.21 -8.99 -0.18
C CYS A 440 46.41 -9.25 -1.11
N ASP A 441 46.29 -8.95 -2.40
CA ASP A 441 47.33 -9.21 -3.42
C ASP A 441 48.17 -7.96 -3.81
N TYR A 442 48.09 -6.87 -3.02
CA TYR A 442 48.89 -5.64 -3.21
C TYR A 442 49.48 -5.09 -1.91
#